data_AF-A0A9R0DPU8-F1
#
_entry.id   AF-A0A9R0DPU8-F1
#
_cell.length_a   1.000
_cell.length_b   1.000
_cell.length_c   1.000
_cell.angle_alpha   90.00
_cell.angle_beta   90.00
_cell.angle_gamma   90.00
#
_symmetry.space_group_name_H-M   'P 1'
#
loop_
_entity.id
_entity.type
_entity.pdbx_description
1 polymer ?
#
loop_
_entity_poly.entity_id
_entity_poly.type
_entity_poly.pdbx_seq_one_letter_code
_entity_poly.pdbx_strand_id
1 'polypeptide(L)'
;MRGAHAGSIGVRVQSAPRRATKSPRRPAMRARALLFLLVVYATYSHAEKSKFYYMESICKDHFLQRQYRKVDGGVLWSRNERNLDCTVTFQTHSILQRFMLHFDLLQLDCNDHLYVYDGAHATAPPKADLSCRNTKQQVGALFTRSNFVTLKYVTDNWGTDANGFRLVITAVKDPKHGCKEFRCKQREFCVSADLTCDGVDHCADGSDEDTATLCPVQELASSNGGGSGAGAEAGATRLPGNPELPAGPCGAARAGRLRRAA
;
A
#
# COMPACT_ATOMS: atom_id res chain seq x y z
N MET A 1 87.34 -42.47 12.80
CA MET A 1 87.91 -43.55 13.64
C MET A 1 86.83 -44.04 14.57
N ARG A 2 86.66 -45.38 14.66
CA ARG A 2 86.21 -46.23 15.80
C ARG A 2 85.35 -45.52 16.88
N GLY A 3 84.11 -45.90 17.19
CA GLY A 3 83.58 -47.26 17.36
C GLY A 3 83.72 -47.71 18.83
N ALA A 4 82.61 -47.85 19.56
CA ALA A 4 82.34 -48.78 20.69
C ALA A 4 81.11 -48.27 21.49
N HIS A 5 79.94 -48.94 21.48
CA HIS A 5 79.53 -50.15 22.21
C HIS A 5 79.22 -49.96 23.71
N ALA A 6 77.92 -50.05 24.04
CA ALA A 6 77.30 -50.73 25.19
C ALA A 6 75.78 -50.70 24.90
N GLY A 7 74.94 -51.73 25.04
CA GLY A 7 75.05 -52.98 25.77
C GLY A 7 73.78 -53.13 26.63
N SER A 8 72.94 -54.11 26.29
CA SER A 8 72.04 -54.86 27.20
C SER A 8 70.51 -54.61 27.22
N ILE A 9 69.80 -55.61 26.68
CA ILE A 9 68.71 -56.43 27.26
C ILE A 9 67.44 -55.74 27.80
N GLY A 10 66.27 -56.19 27.29
CA GLY A 10 65.09 -56.33 28.15
C GLY A 10 63.71 -56.27 27.50
N VAL A 11 63.10 -57.46 27.37
CA VAL A 11 61.65 -57.73 27.49
C VAL A 11 60.74 -57.45 26.27
N ARG A 12 60.29 -58.56 25.69
CA ARG A 12 59.20 -58.69 24.72
C ARG A 12 57.86 -58.65 25.48
N VAL A 13 57.01 -57.65 25.21
CA VAL A 13 55.59 -57.66 25.61
C VAL A 13 54.76 -57.55 24.34
N GLN A 14 54.01 -58.61 24.03
CA GLN A 14 52.92 -58.58 23.06
C GLN A 14 51.65 -58.09 23.77
N SER A 15 51.01 -57.03 23.27
CA SER A 15 49.59 -56.78 23.54
C SER A 15 48.93 -55.81 22.56
N ALA A 16 47.93 -56.37 21.87
CA ALA A 16 46.71 -55.81 21.28
C ALA A 16 46.76 -54.69 20.19
N PRO A 17 46.02 -54.84 19.08
CA PRO A 17 45.82 -53.77 18.10
C PRO A 17 44.84 -52.72 18.65
N ARG A 18 45.26 -51.44 18.65
CA ARG A 18 44.38 -50.31 18.98
C ARG A 18 43.37 -50.07 17.86
N ARG A 19 42.09 -50.17 18.23
CA ARG A 19 40.92 -49.88 17.40
C ARG A 19 40.94 -48.41 16.97
N ALA A 20 40.96 -48.15 15.67
CA ALA A 20 40.84 -46.82 15.10
C ALA A 20 39.46 -46.22 15.43
N THR A 21 39.42 -45.17 16.25
CA THR A 21 38.23 -44.37 16.50
C THR A 21 37.99 -43.43 15.31
N LYS A 22 36.93 -43.67 14.54
CA LYS A 22 36.44 -42.75 13.50
C LYS A 22 36.09 -41.40 14.12
N SER A 23 36.70 -40.34 13.61
CA SER A 23 36.34 -38.95 13.90
C SER A 23 34.90 -38.64 13.41
N PRO A 24 34.07 -37.97 14.22
CA PRO A 24 32.71 -37.62 13.82
C PRO A 24 32.76 -36.46 12.81
N ARG A 25 32.22 -36.71 11.61
CA ARG A 25 31.98 -35.68 10.60
C ARG A 25 31.03 -34.63 11.17
N ARG A 26 31.49 -33.37 11.28
CA ARG A 26 30.65 -32.22 11.64
C ARG A 26 29.53 -32.08 10.60
N PRO A 27 28.26 -31.91 11.00
CA PRO A 27 27.15 -31.89 10.06
C PRO A 27 27.18 -30.59 9.23
N ALA A 28 27.21 -30.73 7.91
CA ALA A 28 27.04 -29.68 6.89
C ALA A 28 25.64 -29.03 6.87
N MET A 29 24.96 -29.01 8.03
CA MET A 29 23.56 -28.62 8.17
C MET A 29 23.40 -27.11 8.42
N ARG A 30 24.41 -26.45 9.02
CA ARG A 30 24.37 -25.01 9.33
C ARG A 30 24.47 -24.11 8.09
N ALA A 31 25.28 -24.48 7.10
CA ALA A 31 25.44 -23.69 5.88
C ALA A 31 24.19 -23.74 4.98
N ARG A 32 23.49 -24.88 4.94
CA ARG A 32 22.24 -25.04 4.19
C ARG A 32 21.09 -24.23 4.80
N ALA A 33 20.97 -24.19 6.13
CA ALA A 33 19.93 -23.42 6.80
C ALA A 33 20.09 -21.90 6.58
N LEU A 34 21.33 -21.39 6.61
CA LEU A 34 21.65 -19.99 6.30
C LEU A 34 21.38 -19.62 4.84
N LEU A 35 21.68 -20.53 3.90
CA LEU A 35 21.37 -20.31 2.49
C LEU A 35 19.86 -20.32 2.23
N PHE A 36 19.11 -21.23 2.87
CA PHE A 36 17.65 -21.25 2.81
C PHE A 36 17.04 -19.97 3.40
N LEU A 37 17.54 -19.47 4.54
CA LEU A 37 17.08 -18.21 5.12
C LEU A 37 17.38 -16.99 4.23
N LEU A 38 18.54 -16.95 3.57
CA LEU A 38 18.88 -15.87 2.63
C LEU A 38 18.04 -15.93 1.34
N VAL A 39 17.75 -17.13 0.82
CA VAL A 39 16.86 -17.31 -0.33
C VAL A 39 15.42 -16.92 0.04
N VAL A 40 14.94 -17.32 1.22
CA VAL A 40 13.61 -16.93 1.72
C VAL A 40 13.53 -15.40 1.88
N TYR A 41 14.53 -14.75 2.46
CA TYR A 41 14.58 -13.29 2.56
C TYR A 41 14.63 -12.60 1.19
N ALA A 42 15.39 -13.14 0.23
CA ALA A 42 15.44 -12.61 -1.13
C ALA A 42 14.11 -12.77 -1.89
N THR A 43 13.34 -13.82 -1.61
CA THR A 43 12.00 -14.03 -2.20
C THR A 43 10.88 -13.25 -1.52
N TYR A 44 11.10 -12.75 -0.29
CA TYR A 44 10.12 -11.98 0.49
C TYR A 44 10.29 -10.46 0.36
N SER A 45 11.08 -10.00 -0.62
CA SER A 45 11.16 -8.57 -0.95
C SER A 45 9.98 -8.18 -1.84
N HIS A 46 8.78 -8.07 -1.28
CA HIS A 46 7.75 -7.27 -1.93
C HIS A 46 8.25 -5.82 -1.92
N ALA A 47 8.55 -5.28 -3.11
CA ALA A 47 8.84 -3.86 -3.25
C ALA A 47 7.63 -3.07 -2.71
N GLU A 48 7.87 -2.17 -1.76
CA GLU A 48 6.85 -1.27 -1.22
C GLU A 48 6.46 -0.27 -2.31
N LYS A 49 5.31 -0.52 -2.95
CA LYS A 49 4.77 0.23 -4.09
C LYS A 49 4.39 1.66 -3.69
N SER A 50 3.41 1.76 -2.80
CA SER A 50 2.90 3.02 -2.23
C SER A 50 3.60 3.44 -0.95
N LYS A 51 3.90 4.73 -0.81
CA LYS A 51 4.45 5.29 0.43
C LYS A 51 3.34 5.75 1.37
N PHE A 52 3.39 5.32 2.64
CA PHE A 52 2.43 5.74 3.66
C PHE A 52 3.03 6.80 4.59
N TYR A 53 2.33 7.93 4.71
CA TYR A 53 2.72 9.06 5.54
C TYR A 53 1.64 9.34 6.59
N TYR A 54 2.02 9.26 7.86
CA TYR A 54 1.13 9.61 8.96
C TYR A 54 1.38 11.06 9.35
N MET A 55 0.33 11.88 9.49
CA MET A 55 0.49 13.30 9.88
C MET A 55 1.23 13.40 11.20
N GLU A 56 0.87 12.55 12.17
CA GLU A 56 1.59 12.46 13.44
C GLU A 56 3.11 12.28 13.25
N SER A 57 3.60 11.50 12.28
CA SER A 57 5.04 11.21 12.13
C SER A 57 5.78 12.26 11.31
N ILE A 58 5.21 12.72 10.20
CA ILE A 58 5.88 13.69 9.32
C ILE A 58 5.85 15.11 9.89
N CYS A 59 4.99 15.36 10.88
CA CYS A 59 4.82 16.66 11.51
C CYS A 59 5.57 16.83 12.85
N LYS A 60 6.21 15.78 13.41
CA LYS A 60 6.87 15.86 14.75
C LYS A 60 8.00 16.89 14.81
N ASP A 61 8.82 16.95 13.76
CA ASP A 61 10.01 17.80 13.73
C ASP A 61 9.93 18.89 12.66
N HIS A 62 10.24 20.14 13.05
CA HIS A 62 10.36 21.27 12.11
C HIS A 62 11.40 21.05 11.00
N PHE A 63 12.35 20.14 11.19
CA PHE A 63 13.30 19.75 10.14
C PHE A 63 12.61 18.88 9.08
N LEU A 64 11.81 17.91 9.49
CA LEU A 64 11.06 17.03 8.59
C LEU A 64 10.05 17.82 7.77
N GLN A 65 9.43 18.85 8.34
CA GLN A 65 8.51 19.74 7.62
C GLN A 65 9.20 20.52 6.48
N ARG A 66 10.49 20.85 6.62
CA ARG A 66 11.26 21.63 5.63
C ARG A 66 11.87 20.79 4.50
N GLN A 67 11.80 19.46 4.59
CA GLN A 67 12.38 18.59 3.58
C GLN A 67 11.39 18.32 2.44
N TYR A 68 11.77 18.68 1.21
CA TYR A 68 11.03 18.27 0.01
C TYR A 68 11.08 16.76 -0.15
N ARG A 69 9.91 16.13 -0.27
CA ARG A 69 9.80 14.68 -0.47
C ARG A 69 9.44 14.37 -1.92
N LYS A 70 10.27 13.56 -2.56
CA LYS A 70 9.96 13.04 -3.89
C LYS A 70 9.08 11.79 -3.79
N VAL A 71 7.98 11.81 -4.54
CA VAL A 71 6.93 10.80 -4.47
C VAL A 71 6.28 10.65 -5.84
N ASP A 72 6.14 9.40 -6.29
CA ASP A 72 5.29 9.04 -7.44
C ASP A 72 3.86 8.76 -7.01
N GLY A 73 3.68 8.09 -5.87
CA GLY A 73 2.38 7.84 -5.26
C GLY A 73 2.50 7.61 -3.75
N GLY A 74 1.47 7.98 -3.00
CA GLY A 74 1.40 7.65 -1.59
C GLY A 74 0.10 8.07 -0.93
N VAL A 75 -0.01 7.72 0.35
CA VAL A 75 -1.19 7.98 1.17
C VAL A 75 -0.80 8.79 2.38
N LEU A 76 -1.48 9.91 2.59
CA LEU A 76 -1.39 10.74 3.78
C LEU A 76 -2.57 10.41 4.70
N TRP A 77 -2.27 10.05 5.95
CA TRP A 77 -3.26 9.65 6.92
C TRP A 77 -3.19 10.53 8.16
N SER A 78 -4.29 11.22 8.44
CA SER A 78 -4.57 11.92 9.69
C SER A 78 -5.54 11.11 10.57
N ARG A 79 -5.27 11.08 11.88
CA ARG A 79 -6.06 10.36 12.89
C ARG A 79 -6.28 11.25 14.11
N ASN A 80 -7.06 12.32 13.94
CA ASN A 80 -7.45 13.23 15.02
C ASN A 80 -6.24 13.86 15.76
N GLU A 81 -5.22 14.31 15.03
CA GLU A 81 -4.08 15.02 15.63
C GLU A 81 -4.52 16.36 16.24
N ARG A 82 -4.10 16.65 17.47
CA ARG A 82 -4.49 17.85 18.21
C ARG A 82 -3.40 18.92 18.23
N ASN A 83 -3.81 20.19 18.19
CA ASN A 83 -2.95 21.37 18.24
C ASN A 83 -1.81 21.31 17.20
N LEU A 84 -2.12 20.77 16.03
CA LEU A 84 -1.16 20.59 14.96
C LEU A 84 -1.07 21.88 14.13
N ASP A 85 0.12 22.39 13.88
CA ASP A 85 0.38 23.31 12.76
C ASP A 85 1.51 22.69 11.93
N CYS A 86 1.12 22.02 10.84
CA CYS A 86 2.03 21.24 10.04
C CYS A 86 1.97 21.68 8.58
N THR A 87 3.14 22.00 8.02
CA THR A 87 3.30 22.26 6.59
C THR A 87 4.24 21.23 5.99
N VAL A 88 3.80 20.53 4.95
CA VAL A 88 4.60 19.52 4.24
C VAL A 88 4.55 19.75 2.74
N THR A 89 5.68 19.58 2.07
CA THR A 89 5.80 19.79 0.63
C THR A 89 6.30 18.54 -0.08
N PHE A 90 5.61 18.19 -1.16
CA PHE A 90 5.94 17.08 -2.03
C PHE A 90 6.35 17.60 -3.40
N GLN A 91 7.25 16.85 -4.05
CA GLN A 91 7.76 17.12 -5.38
C GLN A 91 7.66 15.85 -6.22
N THR A 92 7.27 15.97 -7.48
CA THR A 92 7.34 14.83 -8.41
C THR A 92 8.79 14.53 -8.82
N HIS A 93 9.06 13.34 -9.35
CA HIS A 93 10.40 13.01 -9.85
C HIS A 93 10.76 13.77 -11.15
N SER A 94 9.76 14.14 -11.94
CA SER A 94 9.91 14.88 -13.19
C SER A 94 9.10 16.17 -13.20
N ILE A 95 9.66 17.23 -13.80
CA ILE A 95 8.97 18.51 -14.04
C ILE A 95 7.79 18.39 -15.02
N LEU A 96 7.73 17.31 -15.80
CA LEU A 96 6.63 17.01 -16.72
C LEU A 96 5.44 16.33 -16.01
N GLN A 97 5.59 16.02 -14.72
CA GLN A 97 4.52 15.50 -13.87
C GLN A 97 3.90 16.63 -13.06
N ARG A 98 2.65 16.43 -12.69
CA ARG A 98 1.90 17.24 -11.72
C ARG A 98 1.21 16.32 -10.73
N PHE A 99 0.68 16.86 -9.64
CA PHE A 99 -0.02 16.06 -8.64
C PHE A 99 -1.52 15.98 -8.92
N MET A 100 -2.06 14.78 -8.77
CA MET A 100 -3.45 14.53 -8.49
C MET A 100 -3.60 14.22 -7.01
N LEU A 101 -4.63 14.77 -6.39
CA LEU A 101 -5.00 14.53 -5.00
C LEU A 101 -6.47 14.15 -4.94
N HIS A 102 -6.81 13.09 -4.22
CA HIS A 102 -8.19 12.77 -3.91
C HIS A 102 -8.27 12.08 -2.54
N PHE A 103 -9.49 12.01 -2.00
CA PHE A 103 -9.72 11.54 -0.64
C PHE A 103 -10.54 10.25 -0.66
N ASP A 104 -10.03 9.21 0.01
CA ASP A 104 -10.82 8.03 0.34
C ASP A 104 -11.73 8.28 1.52
N LEU A 105 -11.21 9.08 2.46
CA LEU A 105 -11.87 9.54 3.67
C LEU A 105 -11.54 11.03 3.89
N LEU A 106 -12.56 11.82 4.15
CA LEU A 106 -12.44 13.22 4.52
C LEU A 106 -13.53 13.54 5.54
N GLN A 107 -13.13 13.75 6.78
CA GLN A 107 -14.03 14.11 7.87
C GLN A 107 -13.24 14.98 8.85
N LEU A 108 -13.25 16.29 8.65
CA LEU A 108 -12.51 17.21 9.50
C LEU A 108 -13.43 17.82 10.57
N ASP A 109 -12.83 18.29 11.66
CA ASP A 109 -13.52 19.22 12.56
C ASP A 109 -13.80 20.55 11.83
N CYS A 110 -14.76 21.33 12.32
CA CYS A 110 -15.13 22.61 11.72
C CYS A 110 -14.12 23.72 12.01
N ASN A 111 -13.31 23.56 13.04
CA ASN A 111 -12.22 24.47 13.36
C ASN A 111 -10.90 24.02 12.72
N ASP A 112 -10.82 22.76 12.29
CA ASP A 112 -9.67 22.24 11.58
C ASP A 112 -9.70 22.66 10.11
N HIS A 113 -8.51 22.94 9.58
CA HIS A 113 -8.33 23.32 8.19
C HIS A 113 -7.19 22.57 7.53
N LEU A 114 -7.50 21.93 6.39
CA LEU A 114 -6.52 21.38 5.47
C LEU A 114 -6.45 22.25 4.22
N TYR A 115 -5.35 22.99 4.09
CA TYR A 115 -5.06 23.84 2.94
C TYR A 115 -4.20 23.10 1.92
N VAL A 116 -4.60 23.21 0.65
CA VAL A 116 -3.86 22.66 -0.49
C VAL A 116 -3.31 23.80 -1.32
N TYR A 117 -1.99 23.89 -1.47
CA TYR A 117 -1.31 24.90 -2.29
C TYR A 117 -0.67 24.28 -3.53
N ASP A 118 -0.92 24.90 -4.69
CA ASP A 118 -0.30 24.54 -5.97
C ASP A 118 1.07 25.20 -6.10
N GLY A 119 2.07 24.65 -5.39
CA GLY A 119 3.44 25.16 -5.37
C GLY A 119 4.27 24.63 -4.22
N ALA A 120 5.52 25.09 -4.14
CA ALA A 120 6.49 24.65 -3.14
C ALA A 120 6.35 25.34 -1.76
N HIS A 121 5.51 26.37 -1.64
CA HIS A 121 5.34 27.16 -0.43
C HIS A 121 3.88 27.57 -0.20
N ALA A 122 3.50 27.72 1.06
CA ALA A 122 2.17 28.18 1.50
C ALA A 122 2.02 29.72 1.51
N THR A 123 2.47 30.40 0.45
CA THR A 123 2.48 31.87 0.36
C THR A 123 1.41 32.45 -0.56
N ALA A 124 0.95 31.67 -1.54
CA ALA A 124 -0.14 32.05 -2.43
C ALA A 124 -1.51 31.69 -1.81
N PRO A 125 -2.64 32.23 -2.32
CA PRO A 125 -3.95 31.74 -1.94
C PRO A 125 -4.07 30.22 -2.16
N PRO A 126 -4.63 29.47 -1.20
CA PRO A 126 -4.74 28.02 -1.35
C PRO A 126 -5.67 27.67 -2.52
N LYS A 127 -5.33 26.59 -3.23
CA LYS A 127 -6.17 25.99 -4.27
C LYS A 127 -7.46 25.42 -3.67
N ALA A 128 -7.36 24.87 -2.46
CA ALA A 128 -8.50 24.38 -1.69
C ALA A 128 -8.28 24.65 -0.20
N ASP A 129 -9.35 25.03 0.49
CA ASP A 129 -9.44 25.14 1.94
C ASP A 129 -10.56 24.18 2.37
N LEU A 130 -10.17 23.11 3.06
CA LEU A 130 -11.05 22.01 3.42
C LEU A 130 -11.26 21.99 4.93
N SER A 131 -12.52 21.88 5.33
CA SER A 131 -12.96 21.74 6.71
C SER A 131 -14.21 20.83 6.79
N CYS A 132 -14.93 20.79 7.90
CA CYS A 132 -16.09 19.91 8.13
C CYS A 132 -17.23 20.05 7.11
N ARG A 133 -17.29 21.18 6.38
CA ARG A 133 -18.33 21.44 5.37
C ARG A 133 -18.08 20.70 4.07
N ASN A 134 -16.87 20.20 3.86
CA ASN A 134 -16.45 19.56 2.63
C ASN A 134 -16.54 18.04 2.76
N THR A 135 -17.13 17.39 1.77
CA THR A 135 -17.13 15.93 1.66
C THR A 135 -16.23 15.46 0.52
N LYS A 136 -15.78 14.20 0.57
CA LYS A 136 -14.93 13.63 -0.50
C LYS A 136 -15.58 13.73 -1.88
N GLN A 137 -16.90 13.58 -1.97
CA GLN A 137 -17.64 13.65 -3.23
C GLN A 137 -17.70 15.07 -3.80
N GLN A 138 -17.79 16.08 -2.92
CA GLN A 138 -17.81 17.49 -3.34
C GLN A 138 -16.43 17.96 -3.79
N VAL A 139 -15.37 17.53 -3.10
CA VAL A 139 -13.99 17.91 -3.44
C VAL A 139 -13.53 17.19 -4.71
N GLY A 140 -13.84 15.90 -4.83
CA GLY A 140 -13.40 15.07 -5.95
C GLY A 140 -11.87 15.03 -6.09
N ALA A 141 -11.40 14.79 -7.33
CA ALA A 141 -9.98 14.80 -7.65
C ALA A 141 -9.49 16.24 -7.95
N LEU A 142 -8.55 16.72 -7.14
CA LEU A 142 -7.85 17.98 -7.30
C LEU A 142 -6.57 17.76 -8.11
N PHE A 143 -6.24 18.71 -8.98
CA PHE A 143 -5.01 18.64 -9.79
C PHE A 143 -4.18 19.91 -9.65
N THR A 144 -2.89 19.77 -9.37
CA THR A 144 -1.94 20.89 -9.40
C THR A 144 -1.53 21.21 -10.83
N ARG A 145 -0.97 22.41 -11.04
CA ARG A 145 -0.33 22.80 -12.31
C ARG A 145 1.19 22.68 -12.22
N SER A 146 1.75 22.88 -11.04
CA SER A 146 3.17 22.71 -10.80
C SER A 146 3.52 21.27 -10.42
N ASN A 147 4.82 20.97 -10.49
CA ASN A 147 5.43 19.72 -10.06
C ASN A 147 5.64 19.66 -8.53
N PHE A 148 5.10 20.63 -7.79
CA PHE A 148 5.13 20.72 -6.34
C PHE A 148 3.70 20.82 -5.79
N VAL A 149 3.50 20.29 -4.59
CA VAL A 149 2.29 20.55 -3.82
C VAL A 149 2.67 20.74 -2.37
N THR A 150 2.09 21.76 -1.74
CA THR A 150 2.28 22.02 -0.31
C THR A 150 0.95 21.85 0.38
N LEU A 151 0.94 21.07 1.46
CA LEU A 151 -0.22 20.84 2.29
C LEU A 151 0.05 21.49 3.64
N LYS A 152 -0.88 22.30 4.12
CA LYS A 152 -0.86 22.83 5.47
C LYS A 152 -2.06 22.31 6.22
N TYR A 153 -1.83 21.57 7.31
CA TYR A 153 -2.89 21.05 8.17
C TYR A 153 -2.79 21.73 9.53
N VAL A 154 -3.84 22.44 9.90
CA VAL A 154 -3.97 23.16 11.16
C VAL A 154 -5.13 22.58 11.94
N THR A 155 -4.88 22.14 13.16
CA THR A 155 -5.91 21.59 14.06
C THR A 155 -5.94 22.29 15.40
N ASP A 156 -7.09 22.23 16.06
CA ASP A 156 -7.25 22.72 17.42
C ASP A 156 -7.17 21.58 18.46
N ASN A 157 -7.61 21.83 19.70
CA ASN A 157 -7.59 20.84 20.77
C ASN A 157 -8.88 20.01 20.87
N TRP A 158 -9.82 20.22 19.96
CA TRP A 158 -11.09 19.52 19.89
C TRP A 158 -11.08 18.50 18.75
N GLY A 159 -12.07 17.61 18.77
CA GLY A 159 -12.20 16.56 17.76
C GLY A 159 -12.47 15.18 18.36
N THR A 160 -13.01 14.30 17.52
CA THR A 160 -13.36 12.91 17.86
C THR A 160 -12.50 11.94 17.07
N ASP A 161 -12.46 10.66 17.46
CA ASP A 161 -11.68 9.64 16.75
C ASP A 161 -12.18 9.36 15.32
N ALA A 162 -13.35 9.88 14.96
CA ALA A 162 -13.85 9.87 13.58
C ALA A 162 -13.25 10.98 12.70
N ASN A 163 -12.61 11.99 13.31
CA ASN A 163 -12.01 13.10 12.59
C ASN A 163 -10.65 12.70 12.01
N GLY A 164 -10.39 13.13 10.78
CA GLY A 164 -9.17 12.90 10.04
C GLY A 164 -9.43 12.82 8.55
N PHE A 165 -8.40 12.41 7.83
CA PHE A 165 -8.47 12.20 6.39
C PHE A 165 -7.51 11.11 5.93
N ARG A 166 -7.89 10.45 4.83
CA ARG A 166 -7.01 9.61 4.03
C ARG A 166 -6.93 10.22 2.63
N LEU A 167 -5.82 10.88 2.37
CA LEU A 167 -5.54 11.60 1.12
C LEU A 167 -4.55 10.79 0.30
N VAL A 168 -4.94 10.42 -0.91
CA VAL A 168 -4.04 9.80 -1.87
C VAL A 168 -3.44 10.88 -2.76
N ILE A 169 -2.12 10.91 -2.82
CA ILE A 169 -1.34 11.83 -3.65
C ILE A 169 -0.62 11.03 -4.73
N THR A 170 -0.80 11.42 -5.99
CA THR A 170 -0.24 10.72 -7.15
C THR A 170 0.41 11.70 -8.11
N ALA A 171 1.63 11.42 -8.55
CA ALA A 171 2.30 12.11 -9.64
C ALA A 171 1.79 11.58 -10.98
N VAL A 172 1.06 12.43 -11.70
CA VAL A 172 0.43 12.08 -12.98
C VAL A 172 1.15 12.77 -14.14
N LYS A 173 1.23 12.08 -15.28
CA LYS A 173 1.72 12.61 -16.57
C LYS A 173 0.53 12.78 -17.52
N ASP A 174 0.51 13.89 -18.25
CA ASP A 174 -0.47 14.07 -19.32
C ASP A 174 -0.14 13.15 -20.52
N PRO A 175 -1.15 12.57 -21.19
CA PRO A 175 -0.94 11.61 -22.28
C PRO A 175 -0.17 12.20 -23.47
N LYS A 176 -0.18 13.53 -23.62
CA LYS A 176 0.59 14.27 -24.63
C LYS A 176 2.12 14.11 -24.48
N HIS A 177 2.60 13.81 -23.28
CA HIS A 177 4.03 13.67 -22.98
C HIS A 177 4.52 12.22 -22.99
N GLY A 178 3.68 11.29 -23.47
CA GLY A 178 4.00 9.86 -23.58
C GLY A 178 3.63 9.08 -22.33
N CYS A 179 2.83 8.03 -22.54
CA CYS A 179 2.37 7.11 -21.50
C CYS A 179 3.07 5.76 -21.66
N LYS A 180 4.20 5.57 -20.99
CA LYS A 180 4.96 4.30 -21.07
C LYS A 180 4.66 3.33 -19.93
N GLU A 181 3.94 3.81 -18.92
CA GLU A 181 3.67 3.10 -17.66
C GLU A 181 2.20 2.66 -17.66
N PHE A 182 1.39 3.08 -16.69
CA PHE A 182 -0.03 2.74 -16.63
C PHE A 182 -0.92 3.93 -17.00
N ARG A 183 -2.02 3.69 -17.74
CA ARG A 183 -2.99 4.71 -18.16
C ARG A 183 -4.34 4.49 -17.49
N CYS A 184 -4.78 5.48 -16.71
CA CYS A 184 -6.08 5.46 -16.04
C CYS A 184 -7.24 5.53 -17.04
N LYS A 185 -8.36 4.87 -16.75
CA LYS A 185 -9.48 4.69 -17.70
C LYS A 185 -10.28 5.97 -17.93
N GLN A 186 -10.63 6.72 -16.88
CA GLN A 186 -11.60 7.81 -17.00
C GLN A 186 -11.02 9.11 -17.58
N ARG A 187 -9.78 9.46 -17.22
CA ARG A 187 -9.17 10.76 -17.57
C ARG A 187 -7.91 10.64 -18.43
N GLU A 188 -7.51 9.42 -18.76
CA GLU A 188 -6.37 9.08 -19.62
C GLU A 188 -4.99 9.64 -19.21
N PHE A 189 -4.84 10.10 -17.97
CA PHE A 189 -3.52 10.43 -17.42
C PHE A 189 -2.76 9.16 -17.06
N CYS A 190 -1.45 9.32 -16.90
CA CYS A 190 -0.55 8.20 -16.68
C CYS A 190 0.07 8.27 -15.29
N VAL A 191 0.08 7.14 -14.61
CA VAL A 191 0.67 6.93 -13.30
C VAL A 191 1.81 5.93 -13.42
N SER A 192 2.60 5.80 -12.35
CA SER A 192 3.70 4.86 -12.39
C SER A 192 3.22 3.41 -12.38
N ALA A 193 3.93 2.53 -13.08
CA ALA A 193 3.60 1.11 -13.12
C ALA A 193 3.76 0.44 -11.74
N ASP A 194 4.58 1.01 -10.86
CA ASP A 194 4.73 0.54 -9.49
C ASP A 194 3.50 0.85 -8.64
N LEU A 195 2.61 1.75 -9.07
CA LEU A 195 1.39 2.14 -8.36
C LEU A 195 0.17 1.33 -8.77
N THR A 196 0.32 0.27 -9.57
CA THR A 196 -0.79 -0.60 -9.92
C THR A 196 -0.84 -1.80 -8.99
N CYS A 197 -2.04 -2.25 -8.65
CA CYS A 197 -2.27 -3.42 -7.80
C CYS A 197 -1.55 -3.31 -6.46
N ASP A 198 -1.63 -2.15 -5.82
CA ASP A 198 -1.01 -1.85 -4.53
C ASP A 198 -2.01 -1.62 -3.39
N GLY A 199 -3.30 -1.73 -3.69
CA GLY A 199 -4.41 -1.51 -2.76
C GLY A 199 -4.75 -0.04 -2.53
N VAL A 200 -4.20 0.88 -3.32
CA VAL A 200 -4.48 2.32 -3.26
C VAL A 200 -4.95 2.78 -4.64
N ASP A 201 -6.09 3.48 -4.70
CA ASP A 201 -6.63 3.99 -5.96
C ASP A 201 -5.83 5.20 -6.43
N HIS A 202 -4.76 5.03 -7.19
CA HIS A 202 -3.97 6.14 -7.73
C HIS A 202 -4.61 6.81 -8.94
N CYS A 203 -5.65 6.23 -9.52
CA CYS A 203 -6.37 6.80 -10.66
C CYS A 203 -7.65 7.59 -10.28
N ALA A 204 -8.04 7.58 -9.00
CA ALA A 204 -9.32 8.10 -8.48
C ALA A 204 -10.58 7.48 -9.13
N ASP A 205 -10.40 6.48 -9.99
CA ASP A 205 -11.45 5.69 -10.66
C ASP A 205 -11.27 4.18 -10.41
N GLY A 206 -10.27 3.79 -9.60
CA GLY A 206 -9.91 2.43 -9.24
C GLY A 206 -9.34 1.59 -10.38
N SER A 207 -9.05 2.19 -11.56
CA SER A 207 -8.66 1.42 -12.73
C SER A 207 -7.28 0.76 -12.62
N ASP A 208 -6.40 1.28 -11.77
CA ASP A 208 -5.11 0.72 -11.42
C ASP A 208 -5.18 -0.50 -10.47
N GLU A 209 -6.33 -0.69 -9.81
CA GLU A 209 -6.60 -1.79 -8.87
C GLU A 209 -7.55 -2.86 -9.46
N ASP A 210 -7.83 -2.79 -10.76
CA ASP A 210 -8.76 -3.71 -11.43
C ASP A 210 -8.18 -5.11 -11.60
N THR A 211 -8.51 -5.99 -10.65
CA THR A 211 -8.10 -7.41 -10.62
C THR A 211 -8.57 -8.24 -11.81
N ALA A 212 -9.64 -7.83 -12.50
CA ALA A 212 -10.16 -8.61 -13.62
C ALA A 212 -9.25 -8.57 -14.86
N THR A 213 -8.37 -7.56 -14.96
CA THR A 213 -7.56 -7.34 -16.16
C THR A 213 -6.08 -7.07 -15.89
N LEU A 214 -5.72 -6.59 -14.69
CA LEU A 214 -4.36 -6.07 -14.42
C LEU A 214 -3.66 -6.78 -13.27
N CYS A 215 -4.38 -7.09 -12.20
CA CYS A 215 -3.78 -7.70 -11.02
C CYS A 215 -3.98 -9.21 -11.06
N PRO A 216 -2.95 -10.03 -11.38
CA PRO A 216 -3.06 -11.45 -11.16
C PRO A 216 -3.37 -11.65 -9.68
N VAL A 217 -4.46 -12.37 -9.38
CA VAL A 217 -4.72 -12.81 -8.01
C VAL A 217 -3.45 -13.49 -7.52
N GLN A 218 -2.76 -12.86 -6.58
CA GLN A 218 -1.84 -13.58 -5.72
C GLN A 218 -2.72 -14.40 -4.77
N GLU A 219 -3.34 -15.42 -5.35
CA GLU A 219 -3.92 -16.52 -4.62
C GLU A 219 -2.81 -17.05 -3.75
N LEU A 220 -3.05 -17.01 -2.43
CA LEU A 220 -2.23 -17.63 -1.41
C LEU A 220 -1.63 -18.92 -1.99
N ALA A 221 -0.30 -18.96 -2.12
CA ALA A 221 0.42 -20.22 -2.31
C ALA A 221 0.31 -21.03 -1.01
N SER A 222 -0.90 -21.50 -0.72
CA SER A 222 -1.18 -22.55 0.25
C SER A 222 -1.12 -23.85 -0.55
N SER A 223 0.04 -24.48 -0.50
CA SER A 223 0.25 -25.81 -1.04
C SER A 223 -0.73 -26.80 -0.42
N ASN A 224 -1.65 -27.34 -1.22
CA ASN A 224 -2.00 -28.75 -1.17
C ASN A 224 -2.37 -29.21 -2.57
N GLY A 225 -1.57 -30.14 -3.09
CA GLY A 225 -1.71 -30.66 -4.44
C GLY A 225 -2.85 -31.67 -4.57
N GLY A 226 -3.28 -31.81 -5.84
CA GLY A 226 -3.81 -33.06 -6.38
C GLY A 226 -5.33 -33.13 -6.52
N GLY A 227 -5.80 -33.22 -7.77
CA GLY A 227 -7.10 -33.83 -8.06
C GLY A 227 -7.90 -33.15 -9.16
N SER A 228 -7.82 -33.70 -10.37
CA SER A 228 -8.72 -33.45 -11.50
C SER A 228 -10.18 -33.76 -11.14
N GLY A 229 -11.14 -33.01 -11.70
CA GLY A 229 -12.55 -33.40 -11.62
C GLY A 229 -13.50 -32.37 -12.20
N ALA A 230 -14.17 -32.75 -13.29
CA ALA A 230 -15.18 -32.00 -14.01
C ALA A 230 -16.45 -31.70 -13.19
N GLY A 231 -17.22 -30.71 -13.67
CA GLY A 231 -18.68 -30.86 -13.75
C GLY A 231 -19.52 -30.01 -12.80
N ALA A 232 -20.24 -29.07 -13.41
CA ALA A 232 -21.67 -28.84 -13.25
C ALA A 232 -22.28 -28.39 -11.90
N GLU A 233 -22.97 -27.25 -12.04
CA GLU A 233 -24.34 -26.98 -11.59
C GLU A 233 -24.66 -26.45 -10.19
N ALA A 234 -25.64 -25.53 -10.26
CA ALA A 234 -26.34 -24.84 -9.20
C ALA A 234 -26.96 -25.81 -8.18
N GLY A 235 -26.85 -25.43 -6.90
CA GLY A 235 -27.53 -26.12 -5.80
C GLY A 235 -27.74 -25.17 -4.63
N ALA A 236 -28.84 -24.42 -4.68
CA ALA A 236 -29.35 -23.68 -3.53
C ALA A 236 -29.70 -24.65 -2.40
N THR A 237 -29.06 -24.49 -1.24
CA THR A 237 -29.42 -25.25 -0.03
C THR A 237 -29.90 -24.30 1.05
N ARG A 238 -31.22 -24.36 1.27
CA ARG A 238 -32.01 -23.82 2.38
C ARG A 238 -31.45 -24.29 3.74
N LEU A 239 -31.47 -23.39 4.73
CA LEU A 239 -31.72 -23.75 6.12
C LEU A 239 -32.85 -22.84 6.69
N PRO A 240 -33.65 -23.35 7.65
CA PRO A 240 -35.00 -22.86 7.91
C PRO A 240 -35.09 -21.98 9.17
N GLY A 241 -36.11 -21.11 9.21
CA GLY A 241 -36.70 -20.62 10.46
C GLY A 241 -36.65 -19.11 10.69
N ASN A 242 -37.55 -18.35 10.06
CA ASN A 242 -38.33 -17.33 10.76
C ASN A 242 -39.56 -16.89 9.93
N PRO A 243 -40.68 -16.49 10.58
CA PRO A 243 -41.96 -16.28 9.91
C PRO A 243 -42.03 -14.96 9.12
N GLU A 244 -42.68 -15.05 7.96
CA GLU A 244 -42.86 -14.01 6.95
C GLU A 244 -44.07 -13.10 7.28
N LEU A 245 -43.87 -11.78 7.18
CA LEU A 245 -44.91 -10.76 7.22
C LEU A 245 -45.32 -10.41 5.77
N PRO A 246 -46.63 -10.27 5.45
CA PRO A 246 -47.09 -10.16 4.07
C PRO A 246 -46.90 -8.75 3.49
N ALA A 247 -46.19 -8.68 2.36
CA ALA A 247 -46.14 -7.51 1.48
C ALA A 247 -47.38 -7.48 0.56
N GLY A 248 -48.12 -6.37 0.61
CA GLY A 248 -49.27 -6.10 -0.25
C GLY A 248 -48.90 -5.74 -1.70
N PRO A 249 -49.86 -5.80 -2.64
CA PRO A 249 -49.59 -5.68 -4.07
C PRO A 249 -49.51 -4.21 -4.52
N CYS A 250 -48.39 -3.79 -5.11
CA CYS A 250 -48.34 -2.61 -5.97
C CYS A 250 -48.67 -3.01 -7.41
N GLY A 251 -49.94 -2.84 -7.77
CA GLY A 251 -50.46 -3.02 -9.11
C GLY A 251 -49.98 -1.96 -10.11
N ALA A 252 -49.85 -2.39 -11.35
CA ALA A 252 -49.54 -1.58 -12.51
C ALA A 252 -50.58 -0.48 -12.75
N ALA A 253 -50.13 0.77 -12.90
CA ALA A 253 -50.93 1.87 -13.38
C ALA A 253 -50.69 2.08 -14.89
N ARG A 254 -51.74 1.86 -15.67
CA ARG A 254 -51.86 2.15 -17.10
C ARG A 254 -52.00 3.66 -17.37
N ALA A 255 -51.59 4.05 -18.56
CA ALA A 255 -51.76 5.38 -19.16
C ALA A 255 -53.25 5.79 -19.30
N GLY A 256 -53.52 7.08 -19.07
CA GLY A 256 -54.86 7.69 -19.15
C GLY A 256 -54.84 9.21 -19.41
N ARG A 257 -54.59 9.57 -20.66
CA ARG A 257 -55.07 10.71 -21.48
C ARG A 257 -55.93 11.84 -20.83
N LEU A 258 -55.46 13.08 -21.06
CA LEU A 258 -56.16 14.36 -21.37
C LEU A 258 -57.49 14.72 -20.66
N ARG A 259 -57.54 15.94 -20.10
CA ARG A 259 -58.56 16.97 -20.41
C ARG A 259 -58.10 18.38 -20.02
N ARG A 260 -58.34 19.33 -20.94
CA ARG A 260 -58.28 20.80 -20.79
C ARG A 260 -59.37 21.30 -19.84
N ALA A 261 -59.13 22.46 -19.22
CA ALA A 261 -59.92 23.71 -19.36
C ALA A 261 -59.97 24.51 -18.05
N ALA A 262 -59.36 25.69 -18.06
CA ALA A 262 -59.95 27.00 -17.73
C ALA A 262 -58.88 28.07 -18.03
#